data_AF-A0A6L8K4H2-F1
#
_entry.id   AF-A0A6L8K4H2-F1
#
_cell.length_a   1.000
_cell.length_b   1.000
_cell.length_c   1.000
_cell.angle_alpha   90.00
_cell.angle_beta   90.00
_cell.angle_gamma   90.00
#
_symmetry.space_group_name_H-M   'P 1'
#
loop_
_entity.id
_entity.type
_entity.pdbx_description
1 polymer ?
#
loop_
_entity_poly.entity_id
_entity_poly.type
_entity_poly.pdbx_seq_one_letter_code
_entity_poly.pdbx_strand_id
1 'polypeptide(L)'
;MKRLHKLPLPLSAIALLAAFMLGNLDAPGAGWVLFGIGIIAWVKLDAKQMLNSDRYGVSPALALLAYPALAGAQANVAVTFALALHALVVFLILLSRHLSHDVAQAFSPPKSISQRI
;
A
#
# COMPACT_ATOMS: atom_id res chain seq x y z
N MET A 1 -18.93 -5.18 11.76
CA MET A 1 -17.74 -4.54 11.16
C MET A 1 -17.67 -4.71 9.63
N LYS A 2 -18.75 -4.39 8.88
CA LYS A 2 -18.81 -4.64 7.41
C LYS A 2 -18.63 -3.40 6.52
N ARG A 3 -18.55 -2.18 7.07
CA ARG A 3 -18.55 -0.93 6.28
C ARG A 3 -17.16 -0.38 5.90
N LEU A 4 -16.09 -0.82 6.54
CA LEU A 4 -14.73 -0.35 6.21
C LEU A 4 -14.14 -0.96 4.92
N HIS A 5 -14.74 -2.04 4.39
CA HIS A 5 -14.33 -2.63 3.11
C HIS A 5 -14.73 -1.81 1.87
N LYS A 6 -15.50 -0.72 2.04
CA LYS A 6 -15.96 0.15 0.94
C LYS A 6 -15.13 1.41 0.74
N LEU A 7 -14.11 1.67 1.56
CA LEU A 7 -13.23 2.80 1.31
C LEU A 7 -12.39 2.52 0.05
N PRO A 8 -12.25 3.51 -0.86
CA PRO A 8 -11.47 3.34 -2.09
C PRO A 8 -9.99 3.08 -1.79
N LEU A 9 -9.50 3.58 -0.65
CA LEU A 9 -8.14 3.40 -0.16
C LEU A 9 -8.14 2.84 1.28
N PRO A 10 -7.16 1.98 1.64
CA PRO A 10 -7.03 1.50 3.01
C PRO A 10 -6.73 2.65 3.97
N LEU A 11 -7.08 2.48 5.25
CA LEU A 11 -6.94 3.53 6.27
C LEU A 11 -5.48 3.98 6.42
N SER A 12 -4.54 3.05 6.31
CA SER A 12 -3.11 3.38 6.34
C SER A 12 -2.69 4.28 5.18
N ALA A 13 -3.19 4.02 3.97
CA ALA A 13 -2.86 4.83 2.80
C ALA A 13 -3.40 6.26 2.95
N ILE A 14 -4.62 6.43 3.47
CA ILE A 14 -5.17 7.77 3.73
C ILE A 14 -4.32 8.53 4.74
N ALA A 15 -3.95 7.88 5.85
CA ALA A 15 -3.13 8.49 6.88
C ALA A 15 -1.71 8.84 6.39
N LEU A 16 -1.06 7.95 5.63
CA LEU A 16 0.28 8.18 5.06
C LEU A 16 0.27 9.25 3.97
N LEU A 17 -0.79 9.31 3.14
CA LEU A 17 -0.95 10.36 2.15
C LEU A 17 -1.13 11.73 2.81
N ALA A 18 -1.95 11.80 3.86
CA ALA A 18 -2.11 13.03 4.64
C ALA A 18 -0.79 13.44 5.32
N ALA A 19 -0.03 12.47 5.83
CA ALA A 19 1.30 12.71 6.38
C ALA A 19 2.26 13.30 5.34
N PHE A 20 2.28 12.75 4.12
CA PHE A 20 3.07 13.28 3.01
C PHE A 20 2.66 14.73 2.66
N MET A 21 1.36 15.01 2.55
CA MET A 21 0.86 16.36 2.28
C MET A 21 1.29 17.34 3.38
N LEU A 22 1.14 16.97 4.65
CA LEU A 22 1.54 17.83 5.78
C LEU A 22 3.04 18.07 5.86
N GLY A 23 3.86 17.10 5.44
CA GLY A 23 5.31 17.29 5.29
C GLY A 23 5.67 18.35 4.25
N ASN A 24 4.92 18.43 3.16
CA ASN A 24 5.12 19.44 2.10
C ASN A 24 4.50 20.82 2.44
N LEU A 25 3.60 20.89 3.42
CA LEU A 25 2.92 22.12 3.85
C LEU A 25 3.56 22.76 5.09
N ASP A 26 4.82 22.42 5.40
CA ASP A 26 5.54 22.89 6.60
C ASP A 26 4.81 22.63 7.94
N ALA A 27 4.00 21.56 7.99
CA ALA A 27 3.32 21.09 9.20
C ALA A 27 3.83 19.71 9.67
N PRO A 28 5.16 19.51 9.83
CA PRO A 28 5.75 18.19 10.06
C PRO A 28 5.30 17.55 11.38
N GLY A 29 4.99 18.34 12.41
CA GLY A 29 4.52 17.81 13.70
C GLY A 29 3.21 17.02 13.59
N ALA A 30 2.21 17.58 12.90
CA ALA A 30 0.97 16.87 12.61
C ALA A 30 1.20 15.73 11.60
N GLY A 31 2.10 15.94 10.65
CA GLY A 31 2.52 14.93 9.69
C GLY A 31 3.11 13.67 10.34
N TRP A 32 3.99 13.81 11.34
CA TRP A 32 4.58 12.68 12.07
C TRP A 32 3.54 11.87 12.86
N VAL A 33 2.54 12.54 13.44
CA VAL A 33 1.43 11.86 14.12
C VAL A 33 0.65 11.00 13.12
N LEU A 34 0.30 11.55 11.97
CA LEU A 34 -0.41 10.81 10.92
C LEU A 34 0.45 9.70 10.31
N PHE A 35 1.76 9.93 10.16
CA PHE A 35 2.70 8.91 9.71
C PHE A 35 2.69 7.72 10.68
N GLY A 36 2.82 7.97 11.97
CA GLY A 36 2.75 6.94 13.00
C GLY A 36 1.43 6.16 13.00
N ILE A 37 0.29 6.87 12.92
CA ILE A 37 -1.04 6.25 12.80
C ILE A 37 -1.12 5.38 11.54
N GLY A 38 -0.60 5.87 10.41
CA GLY A 38 -0.57 5.16 9.15
C GLY A 38 0.22 3.86 9.22
N ILE A 39 1.41 3.89 9.82
CA ILE A 39 2.24 2.68 10.02
C ILE A 39 1.54 1.69 10.96
N ILE A 40 0.96 2.15 12.07
CA ILE A 40 0.24 1.28 13.02
C ILE A 40 -0.98 0.64 12.34
N ALA A 41 -1.77 1.42 11.61
CA ALA A 41 -2.92 0.94 10.86
C ALA A 41 -2.48 -0.08 9.80
N TRP A 42 -1.37 0.18 9.12
CA TRP A 42 -0.82 -0.72 8.11
C TRP A 42 -0.47 -2.08 8.72
N VAL A 43 0.33 -2.09 9.80
CA VAL A 43 0.77 -3.33 10.45
C VAL A 43 -0.40 -4.11 11.07
N LYS A 44 -1.38 -3.42 11.68
CA LYS A 44 -2.47 -4.09 12.42
C LYS A 44 -3.67 -4.48 11.56
N LEU A 45 -4.01 -3.68 10.54
CA LEU A 45 -5.25 -3.81 9.78
C LEU A 45 -5.01 -4.29 8.35
N ASP A 46 -4.00 -3.75 7.68
CA ASP A 46 -3.82 -3.97 6.24
C ASP A 46 -2.83 -5.12 5.95
N ALA A 47 -1.85 -5.38 6.82
CA ALA A 47 -0.98 -6.57 6.71
C ALA A 47 -1.77 -7.89 6.78
N LYS A 48 -2.88 -7.91 7.52
CA LYS A 48 -3.79 -9.07 7.50
C LYS A 48 -4.52 -9.26 6.17
N GLN A 49 -4.68 -8.19 5.39
CA GLN A 49 -5.30 -8.23 4.06
C GLN A 49 -4.29 -8.49 2.93
N MET A 50 -2.98 -8.54 3.24
CA MET A 50 -1.88 -8.77 2.30
C MET A 50 -2.06 -10.04 1.46
N LEU A 51 -2.70 -11.07 2.01
CA LEU A 51 -2.98 -12.32 1.31
C LEU A 51 -4.19 -12.22 0.37
N ASN A 52 -5.12 -11.29 0.61
CA ASN A 52 -6.43 -11.26 -0.04
C ASN A 52 -6.67 -10.05 -0.95
N SER A 53 -5.80 -9.03 -0.97
CA SER A 53 -6.04 -7.81 -1.74
C SER A 53 -4.77 -7.17 -2.30
N ASP A 54 -4.80 -6.81 -3.58
CA ASP A 54 -3.74 -6.05 -4.28
C ASP A 54 -3.52 -4.64 -3.69
N ARG A 55 -4.44 -4.18 -2.82
CA ARG A 55 -4.38 -2.86 -2.18
C ARG A 55 -3.23 -2.68 -1.18
N TYR A 56 -2.50 -3.75 -0.86
CA TYR A 56 -1.38 -3.71 0.07
C TYR A 56 -0.16 -2.92 -0.44
N GLY A 57 0.02 -2.79 -1.76
CA GLY A 57 1.19 -2.13 -2.35
C GLY A 57 1.26 -0.62 -2.14
N VAL A 58 0.12 0.00 -1.84
CA VAL A 58 0.01 1.46 -1.76
C VAL A 58 0.68 2.01 -0.50
N SER A 59 0.54 1.34 0.64
CA SER A 59 1.05 1.81 1.94
C SER A 59 2.59 1.86 2.02
N PRO A 60 3.37 0.85 1.59
CA PRO A 60 4.83 0.94 1.58
C PRO A 60 5.34 2.08 0.67
N ALA A 61 4.73 2.26 -0.51
CA ALA A 61 5.10 3.35 -1.42
C ALA A 61 4.82 4.73 -0.81
N LEU A 62 3.65 4.90 -0.18
CA LEU A 62 3.32 6.15 0.51
C LEU A 62 4.20 6.40 1.74
N ALA A 63 4.60 5.36 2.47
CA ALA A 63 5.53 5.50 3.58
C ALA A 63 6.92 5.97 3.10
N LEU A 64 7.41 5.43 1.97
CA LEU A 64 8.65 5.87 1.33
C LEU A 64 8.59 7.34 0.90
N LEU A 65 7.45 7.82 0.40
CA LEU A 65 7.29 9.21 -0.01
C LEU A 65 7.12 10.16 1.19
N ALA A 66 6.35 9.75 2.19
CA ALA A 66 6.05 10.56 3.36
C ALA A 66 7.27 10.80 4.25
N TYR A 67 8.15 9.79 4.42
CA TYR A 67 9.28 9.91 5.33
C TYR A 67 10.27 11.03 4.97
N PRO A 68 10.81 11.12 3.74
CA PRO A 68 11.69 12.22 3.35
C PRO A 68 10.98 13.57 3.36
N ALA A 69 9.68 13.61 2.99
CA ALA A 69 8.90 14.85 3.04
C ALA A 69 8.74 15.40 4.47
N LEU A 70 8.66 14.51 5.48
CA LEU A 70 8.56 14.89 6.89
C LEU A 70 9.91 15.16 7.55
N ALA A 71 10.94 14.40 7.16
CA ALA A 71 12.27 14.49 7.74
C ALA A 71 13.11 15.62 7.10
N GLY A 72 12.77 16.05 5.88
CA GLY A 72 13.47 17.11 5.16
C GLY A 72 14.96 16.83 5.04
N ALA A 73 15.78 17.84 5.33
CA ALA A 73 17.25 17.71 5.31
C ALA A 73 17.82 16.72 6.33
N GLN A 74 17.02 16.29 7.32
CA GLN A 74 17.40 15.32 8.35
C GLN A 74 16.97 13.89 8.00
N ALA A 75 16.51 13.65 6.77
CA ALA A 75 16.11 12.31 6.32
C ALA A 75 17.29 11.33 6.37
N ASN A 76 17.17 10.30 7.19
CA ASN A 76 18.20 9.27 7.32
C ASN A 76 18.19 8.37 6.09
N VAL A 77 19.33 8.32 5.39
CA VAL A 77 19.53 7.52 4.17
C VAL A 77 19.19 6.04 4.41
N ALA A 78 19.57 5.47 5.54
CA ALA A 78 19.30 4.07 5.85
C ALA A 78 17.80 3.78 5.99
N VAL A 79 17.04 4.70 6.58
CA VAL A 79 15.58 4.56 6.73
C VAL A 79 14.89 4.68 5.38
N THR A 80 15.26 5.68 4.57
CA THR A 80 14.76 5.83 3.21
C THR A 80 15.06 4.60 2.36
N PHE A 81 16.28 4.06 2.46
CA PHE A 81 16.67 2.86 1.73
C PHE A 81 15.89 1.62 2.18
N ALA A 82 15.69 1.44 3.49
CA ALA A 82 14.87 0.34 4.02
C ALA A 82 13.42 0.42 3.54
N LEU A 83 12.83 1.61 3.53
CA LEU A 83 11.48 1.85 2.99
C LEU A 83 11.43 1.58 1.48
N ALA A 84 12.46 1.98 0.73
CA ALA A 84 12.54 1.76 -0.71
C ALA A 84 12.64 0.28 -1.05
N LEU A 85 13.51 -0.45 -0.34
CA LEU A 85 13.66 -1.89 -0.48
C LEU A 85 12.33 -2.60 -0.17
N HIS A 86 11.66 -2.22 0.92
CA HIS A 86 10.38 -2.82 1.27
C HIS A 86 9.29 -2.53 0.23
N ALA A 87 9.20 -1.30 -0.27
CA ALA A 87 8.27 -0.94 -1.34
C ALA A 87 8.54 -1.73 -2.63
N LEU A 88 9.81 -1.90 -3.01
CA LEU A 88 10.21 -2.71 -4.16
C LEU A 88 9.82 -4.18 -3.98
N VAL A 89 10.12 -4.77 -2.84
CA VAL A 89 9.76 -6.18 -2.55
C VAL A 89 8.25 -6.38 -2.66
N VAL A 90 7.45 -5.49 -2.08
CA VAL A 90 5.99 -5.58 -2.15
C VAL A 90 5.50 -5.40 -3.59
N PHE A 91 6.06 -4.45 -4.34
CA PHE A 91 5.73 -4.25 -5.75
C PHE A 91 6.01 -5.50 -6.59
N LEU A 92 7.17 -6.15 -6.40
CA LEU A 92 7.52 -7.39 -7.10
C LEU A 92 6.57 -8.54 -6.77
N ILE A 93 6.15 -8.67 -5.51
CA ILE A 93 5.17 -9.69 -5.09
C ILE A 93 3.83 -9.47 -5.80
N LEU A 94 3.35 -8.22 -5.85
CA LEU A 94 2.09 -7.88 -6.50
C LEU A 94 2.17 -8.08 -8.01
N LEU A 95 3.26 -7.64 -8.64
CA LEU A 95 3.51 -7.85 -10.06
C LEU A 95 3.53 -9.34 -10.40
N SER A 96 4.21 -10.16 -9.59
CA SER A 96 4.23 -11.61 -9.76
C SER A 96 2.84 -12.24 -9.66
N ARG A 97 2.01 -11.81 -8.69
CA ARG A 97 0.62 -12.29 -8.57
C ARG A 97 -0.23 -11.90 -9.77
N HIS A 98 -0.10 -10.66 -10.25
CA HIS A 98 -0.86 -10.16 -11.38
C HIS A 98 -0.52 -10.94 -12.66
N LEU A 99 0.78 -11.09 -12.95
CA LEU A 99 1.26 -11.89 -14.08
C LEU A 99 0.81 -13.35 -13.98
N SER A 100 0.79 -13.94 -12.78
CA SER A 100 0.32 -15.31 -12.58
C SER A 100 -1.19 -15.46 -12.79
N HIS A 101 -2.00 -14.47 -12.43
CA HIS A 101 -3.44 -14.45 -12.72
C HIS A 101 -3.72 -14.33 -14.22
N ASP A 102 -2.98 -13.47 -14.92
CA ASP A 102 -3.14 -13.29 -16.37
C ASP A 102 -2.78 -14.56 -17.13
N VAL A 103 -1.71 -15.24 -16.72
CA VAL A 103 -1.34 -16.56 -17.26
C VAL A 103 -2.44 -17.59 -16.97
N ALA A 104 -2.96 -17.65 -15.75
CA ALA A 104 -4.05 -18.58 -15.41
C ALA A 104 -5.33 -18.32 -16.22
N GLN A 105 -5.68 -17.05 -16.49
CA GLN A 105 -6.81 -16.70 -17.35
C GLN A 105 -6.55 -17.03 -18.82
N ALA A 106 -5.35 -16.78 -19.34
CA ALA A 106 -4.99 -17.06 -20.73
C ALA A 106 -5.02 -18.57 -21.05
N PHE A 107 -4.75 -19.43 -20.06
CA PHE A 107 -4.79 -20.89 -20.20
C PHE A 107 -6.07 -21.54 -19.64
N SER A 108 -7.03 -20.75 -19.15
CA SER A 108 -8.34 -21.28 -18.75
C SER A 108 -9.15 -21.61 -20.00
N PRO A 109 -9.62 -22.86 -20.19
CA PRO A 109 -10.46 -23.19 -21.33
C PRO A 109 -11.71 -22.32 -21.31
N PRO A 110 -12.18 -21.82 -22.47
CA PRO A 110 -13.40 -21.01 -22.53
C PRO A 110 -14.50 -21.83 -21.86
N LYS A 111 -15.04 -21.26 -20.77
CA LYS A 111 -16.12 -21.86 -19.99
C LYS A 111 -17.23 -22.20 -20.98
N SER A 112 -17.31 -23.48 -21.34
CA SER A 112 -18.26 -23.93 -22.33
C SER A 112 -19.65 -23.54 -21.84
N ILE A 113 -20.42 -22.97 -22.75
CA ILE A 113 -21.85 -22.70 -22.58
C ILE A 113 -22.52 -24.09 -22.56
N SER A 114 -22.36 -24.79 -21.44
CA SER A 114 -23.09 -26.01 -21.13
C SER A 114 -24.23 -25.61 -20.23
N GLN A 115 -25.36 -25.28 -20.86
CA GLN A 115 -26.75 -25.30 -20.34
C GLN A 115 -27.58 -24.15 -20.91
N ARG A 116 -28.28 -24.42 -22.01
CA ARG A 116 -29.73 -24.63 -21.98
C ARG A 116 -30.16 -25.19 -23.34
N ILE A 117 -30.43 -26.48 -23.34
CA ILE A 117 -31.43 -27.11 -24.23
C ILE A 117 -32.80 -26.63 -23.74
#